data_AF-A0A5A7S4G5-F1
#
_entry.id   AF-A0A5A7S4G5-F1
#
_cell.length_a   1.000
_cell.length_b   1.000
_cell.length_c   1.000
_cell.angle_alpha   90.00
_cell.angle_beta   90.00
_cell.angle_gamma   90.00
#
_symmetry.space_group_name_H-M   'P 1'
#
loop_
_entity.id
_entity.type
_entity.pdbx_description
1 polymer ?
#
loop_
_entity_poly.entity_id
_entity_poly.type
_entity_poly.pdbx_seq_one_letter_code
_entity_poly.pdbx_strand_id
1 'polypeptide(L)'
;MTGGGEQPRPQPRGRKSWAVLARVALAETPRRRADLAAELFGETDDPLGALRWTLADVRRSLGRSDLFRGDPIELHRNEFQLDVWDLDAGTLEAGEIGGELLDGVDVRDCPEFDMWLMLARMHCAQRSRDELRNQALRLLAFGDTTAAVPIAERVASLEPMDESAQELFLRALVAAGRTGVAKAHLAACEGMFASAGLRVSPAMRSAAEEQVRRSLTGRRAGAVAESLLRAGTTALDAGAADAGVETLRHAEDDAARSDDPGLRATVQLALGSALVHAVRGSDGEGAIVLHRALLAARAAGRLDLVAEALRELAYVDVQAGRHGSAALSLSEAEDVAETIGDDGVVAAVLAIHGMNEADCGRHLSAIELLSSSAEKAAATGRSRQHAWSLGLLSRSLLLAGRTHDAEVASAASLLGAQEQRWTAFQPFPQAMHAECLFVAGRYEDARNEAELAFALGCEVGDPCWEGVAARTLGLLAEHAGDDDAAWEWFLDARRRCDRVSDRYVWISAYIGAAQLELAARVDPALVRSLAAKLQDDAIRTDLPEFLSWSLVHQIDPDDPRTLAAARATSRSVDNPALHARIAAVSGL
;
A
#
# COMPACT_ATOMS: atom_id res chain seq x y z
N MET A 1 31.42 2.48 27.07
CA MET A 1 32.66 1.76 26.73
C MET A 1 32.39 1.03 25.43
N THR A 2 32.73 1.69 24.33
CA THR A 2 32.53 1.27 22.94
C THR A 2 33.83 0.71 22.40
N GLY A 3 33.74 -0.26 21.47
CA GLY A 3 34.84 -0.59 20.57
C GLY A 3 35.51 -1.95 20.79
N GLY A 4 34.74 -3.04 20.74
CA GLY A 4 35.26 -4.30 20.21
C GLY A 4 35.11 -4.26 18.70
N GLY A 5 36.11 -3.74 17.98
CA GLY A 5 36.11 -3.73 16.52
C GLY A 5 36.25 -5.14 16.00
N GLU A 6 35.14 -5.80 15.68
CA GLU A 6 35.17 -6.98 14.81
C GLU A 6 35.81 -6.54 13.49
N GLN A 7 36.88 -7.23 13.10
CA GLN A 7 37.47 -7.04 11.78
C GLN A 7 36.39 -7.35 10.73
N PRO A 8 36.15 -6.46 9.74
CA PRO A 8 35.15 -6.74 8.72
C PRO A 8 35.50 -8.05 8.03
N ARG A 9 34.51 -8.96 7.97
CA ARG A 9 34.70 -10.27 7.33
C ARG A 9 35.09 -10.06 5.87
N PRO A 10 35.93 -10.94 5.29
CA PRO A 10 36.28 -10.85 3.88
C PRO A 10 35.00 -10.87 3.03
N GLN A 11 34.88 -9.92 2.10
CA GLN A 11 33.72 -9.85 1.21
C GLN A 11 33.78 -10.95 0.14
N PRO A 12 32.62 -11.40 -0.39
CA PRO A 12 32.56 -12.22 -1.58
C PRO A 12 33.45 -11.66 -2.70
N ARG A 13 34.32 -12.50 -3.28
CA ARG A 13 35.41 -12.02 -4.15
C ARG A 13 34.98 -11.58 -5.54
N GLY A 14 33.79 -12.00 -5.98
CA GLY A 14 33.31 -11.76 -7.34
C GLY A 14 31.84 -11.38 -7.38
N ARG A 15 31.46 -10.70 -8.47
CA ARG A 15 30.06 -10.27 -8.72
C ARG A 15 29.08 -11.43 -8.72
N LYS A 16 29.46 -12.58 -9.31
CA LYS A 16 28.63 -13.80 -9.27
C LYS A 16 28.47 -14.37 -7.85
N SER A 17 29.43 -14.19 -6.95
CA SER A 17 29.28 -14.59 -5.54
C SER A 17 28.23 -13.72 -4.82
N TRP A 18 28.25 -12.39 -5.06
CA TRP A 18 27.22 -11.48 -4.58
C TRP A 18 25.84 -11.78 -5.17
N ALA A 19 25.77 -12.06 -6.47
CA ALA A 19 24.54 -12.45 -7.16
C ALA A 19 23.93 -13.73 -6.55
N VAL A 20 24.74 -14.78 -6.36
CA VAL A 20 24.27 -16.03 -5.71
C VAL A 20 23.79 -15.77 -4.30
N LEU A 21 24.53 -14.99 -3.49
CA LEU A 21 24.12 -14.64 -2.13
C LEU A 21 22.75 -13.96 -2.12
N ALA A 22 22.57 -12.91 -2.92
CA ALA A 22 21.33 -12.15 -2.95
C ALA A 22 20.16 -12.97 -3.50
N ARG A 23 20.38 -13.77 -4.56
CA ARG A 23 19.34 -14.64 -5.14
C ARG A 23 18.84 -15.71 -4.17
N VAL A 24 19.70 -16.20 -3.28
CA VAL A 24 19.27 -17.14 -2.23
C VAL A 24 18.63 -16.40 -1.07
N ALA A 25 19.19 -15.26 -0.63
CA ALA A 25 18.71 -14.54 0.55
C ALA A 25 17.38 -13.82 0.36
N LEU A 26 17.07 -13.41 -0.88
CA LEU A 26 15.85 -12.69 -1.22
C LEU A 26 14.83 -13.59 -1.96
N ALA A 27 15.02 -14.90 -1.94
CA ALA A 27 14.04 -15.81 -2.52
C ALA A 27 12.89 -16.07 -1.53
N GLU A 28 11.66 -15.94 -2.01
CA GLU A 28 10.45 -16.32 -1.27
C GLU A 28 10.37 -17.83 -1.01
N THR A 29 10.95 -18.63 -1.91
CA THR A 29 11.03 -20.09 -1.81
C THR A 29 12.47 -20.58 -1.98
N PRO A 30 12.86 -21.68 -1.30
CA PRO A 30 14.19 -22.26 -1.43
C PRO A 30 14.57 -22.53 -2.90
N ARG A 31 15.77 -22.10 -3.31
CA ARG A 31 16.21 -22.13 -4.72
C ARG A 31 16.91 -23.45 -5.04
N ARG A 32 16.50 -24.13 -6.10
CA ARG A 32 17.22 -25.32 -6.58
C ARG A 32 18.57 -24.93 -7.18
N ARG A 33 19.56 -25.83 -7.02
CA ARG A 33 20.90 -25.61 -7.57
C ARG A 33 20.90 -25.59 -9.09
N ALA A 34 20.07 -26.43 -9.71
CA ALA A 34 19.92 -26.46 -11.16
C ALA A 34 19.44 -25.11 -11.70
N ASP A 35 18.43 -24.50 -11.07
CA ASP A 35 17.86 -23.23 -11.51
C ASP A 35 18.87 -22.08 -11.38
N LEU A 36 19.56 -21.98 -10.23
CA LEU A 36 20.62 -20.98 -10.03
C LEU A 36 21.81 -21.17 -10.97
N ALA A 37 22.16 -22.42 -11.28
CA ALA A 37 23.25 -22.73 -12.22
C ALA A 37 22.87 -22.31 -13.64
N ALA A 38 21.64 -22.58 -14.07
CA ALA A 38 21.14 -22.16 -15.38
C ALA A 38 21.09 -20.62 -15.50
N GLU A 39 20.50 -19.94 -14.51
CA GLU A 39 20.33 -18.48 -14.48
C GLU A 39 21.66 -17.72 -14.50
N LEU A 40 22.64 -18.15 -13.70
CA LEU A 40 23.87 -17.38 -13.48
C LEU A 40 25.11 -17.94 -14.19
N PHE A 41 25.06 -19.18 -14.70
CA PHE A 41 26.24 -19.87 -15.25
C PHE A 41 25.95 -20.65 -16.53
N GLY A 42 24.81 -20.39 -17.21
CA GLY A 42 24.39 -21.11 -18.42
C GLY A 42 25.45 -21.15 -19.54
N GLU A 43 26.26 -20.11 -19.67
CA GLU A 43 27.33 -19.99 -20.68
C GLU A 43 28.63 -20.77 -20.33
N THR A 44 28.68 -21.48 -19.19
CA THR A 44 29.87 -22.22 -18.77
C THR A 44 29.79 -23.70 -19.14
N ASP A 45 30.94 -24.35 -19.38
CA ASP A 45 31.00 -25.79 -19.71
C ASP A 45 30.48 -26.69 -18.58
N ASP A 46 30.60 -26.25 -17.32
CA ASP A 46 30.07 -26.95 -16.12
C ASP A 46 29.36 -25.94 -15.19
N PRO A 47 28.08 -25.59 -15.47
CA PRO A 47 27.32 -24.61 -14.69
C PRO A 47 27.18 -24.99 -13.22
N LEU A 48 26.96 -26.28 -12.93
CA LEU A 48 26.85 -26.80 -11.57
C LEU A 48 28.19 -26.78 -10.82
N GLY A 49 29.30 -27.05 -11.52
CA GLY A 49 30.64 -26.89 -10.99
C GLY A 49 30.95 -25.42 -10.65
N ALA A 50 30.64 -24.50 -11.56
CA ALA A 50 30.81 -23.06 -11.34
C ALA A 50 30.00 -22.55 -10.14
N LEU A 51 28.73 -22.97 -10.02
CA LEU A 51 27.90 -22.68 -8.85
C LEU A 51 28.51 -23.26 -7.56
N ARG A 52 29.02 -24.50 -7.59
CA ARG A 52 29.65 -25.14 -6.42
C ARG A 52 30.85 -24.36 -5.89
N TRP A 53 31.70 -23.86 -6.80
CA TRP A 53 32.84 -23.01 -6.45
C TRP A 53 32.40 -21.66 -5.88
N THR A 54 31.37 -21.05 -6.49
CA THR A 54 30.81 -19.77 -6.03
C THR A 54 30.21 -19.89 -4.62
N LEU A 55 29.43 -20.95 -4.35
CA LEU A 55 28.91 -21.23 -3.01
C LEU A 55 30.03 -21.52 -1.99
N ALA A 56 31.15 -22.13 -2.41
CA ALA A 56 32.32 -22.27 -1.54
C ALA A 56 32.99 -20.92 -1.23
N ASP A 57 32.98 -19.97 -2.18
CA ASP A 57 33.48 -18.62 -1.97
C ASP A 57 32.59 -17.80 -1.02
N VAL A 58 31.27 -17.85 -1.18
CA VAL A 58 30.30 -17.20 -0.25
C VAL A 58 30.50 -17.72 1.17
N ARG A 59 30.54 -19.05 1.36
CA ARG A 59 30.77 -19.66 2.69
C ARG A 59 32.08 -19.24 3.33
N ARG A 60 33.16 -19.15 2.54
CA ARG A 60 34.48 -18.69 3.01
C ARG A 60 34.42 -17.23 3.46
N SER A 61 33.76 -16.38 2.68
CA SER A 61 33.61 -14.94 2.94
C SER A 61 32.83 -14.69 4.23
N LEU A 62 31.77 -15.47 4.45
CA LEU A 62 30.96 -15.41 5.66
C LEU A 62 31.60 -16.10 6.87
N GLY A 63 32.70 -16.85 6.70
CA GLY A 63 33.33 -17.64 7.77
C GLY A 63 32.47 -18.80 8.27
N ARG A 64 31.49 -19.26 7.47
CA ARG A 64 30.50 -20.27 7.86
C ARG A 64 30.42 -21.36 6.80
N SER A 65 30.96 -22.54 7.12
CA SER A 65 31.06 -23.67 6.18
C SER A 65 29.74 -24.44 6.02
N ASP A 66 28.81 -24.26 6.95
CA ASP A 66 27.53 -24.93 7.12
C ASP A 66 26.39 -24.29 6.31
N LEU A 67 26.47 -22.98 6.02
CA LEU A 67 25.46 -22.25 5.24
C LEU A 67 25.42 -22.69 3.76
N PHE A 68 24.34 -22.36 3.05
CA PHE A 68 24.16 -22.58 1.60
C PHE A 68 24.42 -24.03 1.15
N ARG A 69 23.98 -24.99 1.97
CA ARG A 69 24.00 -26.43 1.66
C ARG A 69 22.59 -26.89 1.21
N GLY A 70 22.50 -28.12 0.72
CA GLY A 70 21.24 -28.70 0.25
C GLY A 70 20.95 -28.46 -1.25
N ASP A 71 19.86 -29.08 -1.69
CA ASP A 71 19.18 -28.82 -2.96
C ASP A 71 17.68 -29.15 -2.76
N PRO A 72 16.79 -28.14 -2.59
CA PRO A 72 17.06 -26.71 -2.73
C PRO A 72 17.99 -26.13 -1.66
N ILE A 73 18.60 -24.99 -1.98
CA ILE A 73 19.41 -24.21 -1.05
C ILE A 73 18.48 -23.44 -0.13
N GLU A 74 18.54 -23.77 1.16
CA GLU A 74 17.81 -23.10 2.22
C GLU A 74 18.72 -22.17 3.01
N LEU A 75 18.14 -21.10 3.52
CA LEU A 75 18.86 -20.08 4.24
C LEU A 75 17.95 -19.50 5.33
N HIS A 76 18.30 -19.76 6.60
CA HIS A 76 17.46 -19.39 7.73
C HIS A 76 17.82 -18.01 8.27
N ARG A 77 16.81 -17.14 8.45
CA ARG A 77 17.00 -15.73 8.85
C ARG A 77 17.65 -15.53 10.22
N ASN A 78 17.63 -16.54 11.09
CA ASN A 78 18.23 -16.49 12.42
C ASN A 78 19.75 -16.75 12.45
N GLU A 79 20.36 -17.15 11.33
CA GLU A 79 21.78 -17.55 11.30
C GLU A 79 22.73 -16.44 10.84
N PHE A 80 22.20 -15.32 10.34
CA PHE A 80 22.93 -14.17 9.83
C PHE A 80 22.02 -12.94 9.73
N GLN A 81 22.63 -11.76 9.65
CA GLN A 81 21.93 -10.49 9.52
C GLN A 81 22.27 -9.88 8.15
N LEU A 82 21.24 -9.38 7.47
CA LEU A 82 21.37 -8.60 6.24
C LEU A 82 20.58 -7.31 6.43
N ASP A 83 21.17 -6.20 6.00
CA ASP A 83 20.54 -4.88 5.97
C ASP A 83 19.19 -4.87 5.25
N VAL A 84 19.07 -5.58 4.12
CA VAL A 84 17.81 -5.69 3.36
C VAL A 84 16.71 -6.40 4.16
N TRP A 85 17.06 -7.34 5.03
CA TRP A 85 16.08 -7.99 5.90
C TRP A 85 15.67 -7.12 7.08
N ASP A 86 16.62 -6.35 7.63
CA ASP A 86 16.33 -5.35 8.65
C ASP A 86 15.48 -4.21 8.07
N LEU A 87 15.70 -3.86 6.81
CA LEU A 87 14.87 -2.91 6.07
C LEU A 87 13.44 -3.44 5.89
N ASP A 88 13.29 -4.69 5.43
CA ASP A 88 11.98 -5.32 5.29
C ASP A 88 11.24 -5.42 6.63
N ALA A 89 11.96 -5.74 7.71
CA ALA A 89 11.43 -5.83 9.06
C ALA A 89 11.16 -4.47 9.72
N GLY A 90 11.57 -3.35 9.11
CA GLY A 90 11.43 -2.01 9.69
C GLY A 90 12.31 -1.78 10.93
N THR A 91 13.40 -2.53 11.06
CA THR A 91 14.35 -2.46 12.19
C THR A 91 15.65 -1.74 11.84
N LEU A 92 15.86 -1.37 10.57
CA LEU A 92 17.03 -0.63 10.12
C LEU A 92 16.95 0.85 10.54
N GLU A 93 18.01 1.37 11.17
CA GLU A 93 18.07 2.75 11.64
C GLU A 93 18.08 3.75 10.45
N ALA A 94 17.43 4.91 10.56
CA ALA A 94 17.36 5.89 9.46
C ALA A 94 18.72 6.32 8.90
N GLY A 95 19.77 6.31 9.73
CA GLY A 95 21.14 6.64 9.29
C GLY A 95 21.78 5.57 8.41
N GLU A 96 21.29 4.33 8.48
CA GLU A 96 21.78 3.17 7.73
C GLU A 96 20.93 2.89 6.49
N ILE A 97 19.67 3.32 6.47
CA ILE A 97 18.84 3.27 5.26
C ILE A 97 19.52 4.11 4.19
N GLY A 98 19.77 3.56 2.99
CA GLY A 98 20.37 4.28 1.87
C GLY A 98 21.19 3.36 0.95
N GLY A 99 21.63 3.91 -0.18
CA GLY A 99 22.37 3.14 -1.20
C GLY A 99 21.44 2.32 -2.11
N GLU A 100 22.04 1.66 -3.10
CA GLU A 100 21.35 0.76 -4.02
C GLU A 100 21.66 -0.70 -3.64
N LEU A 101 20.66 -1.58 -3.72
CA LEU A 101 20.85 -3.01 -3.51
C LEU A 101 21.94 -3.55 -4.46
N LEU A 102 23.00 -4.13 -3.90
CA LEU A 102 24.16 -4.60 -4.64
C LEU A 102 24.77 -3.52 -5.56
N ASP A 103 24.97 -2.31 -5.05
CA ASP A 103 25.64 -1.23 -5.78
C ASP A 103 26.97 -1.71 -6.40
N GLY A 104 27.19 -1.35 -7.67
CA GLY A 104 28.35 -1.76 -8.45
C GLY A 104 28.39 -3.24 -8.91
N VAL A 105 27.38 -4.04 -8.58
CA VAL A 105 27.24 -5.42 -9.09
C VAL A 105 26.45 -5.42 -10.38
N ASP A 106 27.11 -5.84 -11.45
CA ASP A 106 26.55 -6.08 -12.78
C ASP A 106 27.14 -7.40 -13.29
N VAL A 107 26.26 -8.37 -13.59
CA VAL A 107 26.64 -9.72 -14.01
C VAL A 107 26.35 -9.87 -15.50
N ARG A 108 27.43 -9.85 -16.29
CA ARG A 108 27.36 -10.03 -17.75
C ARG A 108 26.67 -11.34 -18.14
N ASP A 109 25.94 -11.26 -19.24
CA ASP A 109 25.31 -12.40 -19.92
C ASP A 109 24.35 -13.17 -18.99
N CYS A 110 23.69 -12.45 -18.06
CA CYS A 110 22.70 -13.01 -17.14
C CYS A 110 21.39 -12.18 -17.19
N PRO A 111 20.70 -12.17 -18.34
CA PRO A 111 19.51 -11.33 -18.58
C PRO A 111 18.38 -11.50 -17.55
N GLU A 112 18.14 -12.73 -17.08
CA GLU A 112 17.15 -13.01 -16.04
C GLU A 112 17.55 -12.40 -14.69
N PHE A 113 18.84 -12.46 -14.35
CA PHE A 113 19.37 -11.85 -13.13
C PHE A 113 19.33 -10.33 -13.20
N ASP A 114 19.69 -9.74 -14.34
CA ASP A 114 19.69 -8.27 -14.51
C ASP A 114 18.28 -7.70 -14.32
N MET A 115 17.28 -8.36 -14.89
CA MET A 115 15.88 -8.00 -14.71
C MET A 115 15.42 -8.15 -13.26
N TRP A 116 15.76 -9.29 -12.62
CA TRP A 116 15.47 -9.48 -11.20
C TRP A 116 16.14 -8.41 -10.32
N LEU A 117 17.41 -8.08 -10.58
CA LEU A 117 18.16 -7.10 -9.80
C LEU A 117 17.57 -5.69 -9.96
N MET A 118 17.16 -5.33 -11.18
CA MET A 118 16.44 -4.07 -11.42
C MET A 118 15.18 -3.98 -10.56
N LEU A 119 14.32 -5.02 -10.57
CA LEU A 119 13.10 -5.04 -9.77
C LEU A 119 13.39 -5.04 -8.26
N ALA A 120 14.37 -5.82 -7.81
CA ALA A 120 14.76 -5.89 -6.41
C ALA A 120 15.31 -4.56 -5.89
N ARG A 121 16.07 -3.82 -6.71
CA ARG A 121 16.57 -2.47 -6.39
C ARG A 121 15.42 -1.47 -6.25
N MET A 122 14.47 -1.50 -7.18
CA MET A 122 13.31 -0.62 -7.10
C MET A 122 12.44 -0.92 -5.87
N HIS A 123 12.25 -2.19 -5.53
CA HIS A 123 11.58 -2.60 -4.30
C HIS A 123 12.33 -2.12 -3.04
N CYS A 124 13.65 -2.31 -2.95
CA CYS A 124 14.44 -1.80 -1.83
C CYS A 124 14.39 -0.28 -1.70
N ALA A 125 14.37 0.45 -2.82
CA ALA A 125 14.21 1.90 -2.83
C ALA A 125 12.81 2.31 -2.35
N GLN A 126 11.76 1.57 -2.72
CA GLN A 126 10.40 1.72 -2.19
C GLN A 126 10.35 1.50 -0.68
N ARG A 127 10.86 0.35 -0.19
CA ARG A 127 10.90 0.04 1.24
C ARG A 127 11.71 1.05 2.06
N SER A 128 12.81 1.55 1.51
CA SER A 128 13.61 2.62 2.12
C SER A 128 12.83 3.91 2.33
N ARG A 129 12.01 4.31 1.34
CA ARG A 129 11.16 5.51 1.42
C ARG A 129 10.06 5.33 2.48
N ASP A 130 9.42 4.17 2.48
CA ASP A 130 8.38 3.83 3.47
C ASP A 130 8.92 3.86 4.90
N GLU A 131 10.08 3.24 5.13
CA GLU A 131 10.62 3.14 6.48
C GLU A 131 11.12 4.51 6.99
N LEU A 132 11.74 5.32 6.13
CA LEU A 132 12.08 6.72 6.49
C LEU A 132 10.83 7.54 6.82
N ARG A 133 9.74 7.38 6.04
CA ARG A 133 8.45 8.03 6.31
C ARG A 133 7.90 7.61 7.67
N ASN A 134 7.87 6.32 7.96
CA ASN A 134 7.38 5.78 9.23
C ASN A 134 8.20 6.27 10.41
N GLN A 135 9.53 6.31 10.30
CA GLN A 135 10.39 6.85 11.35
C GLN A 135 10.10 8.33 11.60
N ALA A 136 9.96 9.15 10.56
CA ALA A 136 9.57 10.55 10.69
C ALA A 136 8.19 10.71 11.37
N LEU A 137 7.19 9.91 10.97
CA LEU A 137 5.85 9.94 11.60
C LEU A 137 5.90 9.56 13.08
N ARG A 138 6.63 8.50 13.45
CA ARG A 138 6.84 8.08 14.85
C ARG A 138 7.51 9.18 15.68
N LEU A 139 8.55 9.83 15.14
CA LEU A 139 9.23 10.94 15.81
C LEU A 139 8.33 12.17 15.98
N LEU A 140 7.54 12.53 14.96
CA LEU A 140 6.56 13.61 15.06
C LEU A 140 5.46 13.32 16.08
N ALA A 141 5.00 12.08 16.15
CA ALA A 141 4.02 11.66 17.15
C ALA A 141 4.58 11.72 18.57
N PHE A 142 5.85 11.33 18.74
CA PHE A 142 6.56 11.46 20.01
C PHE A 142 6.90 12.91 20.39
N GLY A 143 6.91 13.81 19.41
CA GLY A 143 7.25 15.23 19.58
C GLY A 143 8.76 15.53 19.45
N ASP A 144 9.57 14.56 19.03
CA ASP A 144 10.99 14.77 18.72
C ASP A 144 11.14 15.39 17.32
N THR A 145 10.80 16.67 17.25
CA THR A 145 10.89 17.46 16.01
C THR A 145 12.33 17.68 15.56
N THR A 146 13.30 17.56 16.48
CA THR A 146 14.72 17.73 16.15
C THR A 146 15.23 16.55 15.31
N ALA A 147 14.85 15.32 15.69
CA ALA A 147 15.16 14.13 14.91
C ALA A 147 14.24 13.97 13.68
N ALA A 148 12.96 14.38 13.77
CA ALA A 148 12.01 14.21 12.68
C ALA A 148 12.33 15.05 11.43
N VAL A 149 12.72 16.31 11.60
CA VAL A 149 12.98 17.25 10.48
C VAL A 149 13.98 16.72 9.45
N PRO A 150 15.20 16.28 9.82
CA PRO A 150 16.18 15.80 8.82
C PRO A 150 15.72 14.52 8.10
N ILE A 151 14.96 13.64 8.78
CA ILE A 151 14.41 12.44 8.14
C ILE A 151 13.30 12.82 7.16
N ALA A 152 12.38 13.71 7.55
CA ALA A 152 11.31 14.19 6.68
C ALA A 152 11.86 14.97 5.47
N GLU A 153 12.91 15.78 5.65
CA GLU A 153 13.62 16.45 4.55
C GLU A 153 14.21 15.44 3.57
N ARG A 154 14.80 14.36 4.08
CA ARG A 154 15.34 13.28 3.27
C ARG A 154 14.25 12.57 2.48
N VAL A 155 13.10 12.27 3.08
CA VAL A 155 11.93 11.69 2.38
C VAL A 155 11.46 12.62 1.26
N ALA A 156 11.29 13.91 1.54
CA ALA A 156 10.90 14.91 0.55
C ALA A 156 11.93 15.10 -0.58
N SER A 157 13.21 14.89 -0.30
CA SER A 157 14.28 14.98 -1.31
C SER A 157 14.34 13.75 -2.22
N LEU A 158 14.01 12.57 -1.70
CA LEU A 158 13.92 11.33 -2.48
C LEU A 158 12.71 11.35 -3.42
N GLU A 159 11.61 11.96 -3.00
CA GLU A 159 10.36 12.03 -3.76
C GLU A 159 9.89 13.49 -3.97
N PRO A 160 10.54 14.28 -4.84
CA PRO A 160 10.19 15.69 -5.01
C PRO A 160 8.73 15.91 -5.45
N MET A 161 8.23 15.02 -6.31
CA MET A 161 6.87 15.11 -6.86
C MET A 161 5.80 14.37 -6.03
N ASP A 162 6.19 13.69 -4.94
CA ASP A 162 5.23 13.05 -4.04
C ASP A 162 4.73 14.06 -3.01
N GLU A 163 3.46 14.43 -3.13
CA GLU A 163 2.87 15.45 -2.28
C GLU A 163 2.81 15.03 -0.80
N SER A 164 2.59 13.75 -0.50
CA SER A 164 2.56 13.25 0.89
C SER A 164 3.94 13.27 1.55
N ALA A 165 5.02 13.15 0.79
CA ALA A 165 6.39 13.36 1.25
C ALA A 165 6.65 14.84 1.55
N GLN A 166 6.23 15.74 0.66
CA GLN A 166 6.38 17.18 0.87
C GLN A 166 5.55 17.68 2.05
N GLU A 167 4.31 17.21 2.18
CA GLU A 167 3.41 17.50 3.30
C GLU A 167 4.04 17.12 4.64
N LEU A 168 4.60 15.91 4.74
CA LEU A 168 5.26 15.43 5.96
C LEU A 168 6.42 16.36 6.38
N PHE A 169 7.22 16.82 5.41
CA PHE A 169 8.30 17.76 5.70
C PHE A 169 7.79 19.13 6.16
N LEU A 170 6.74 19.66 5.51
CA LEU A 170 6.08 20.90 5.96
C LEU A 170 5.57 20.77 7.40
N ARG A 171 4.89 19.67 7.73
CA ARG A 171 4.39 19.41 9.09
C ARG A 171 5.54 19.29 10.10
N ALA A 172 6.65 18.66 9.72
CA ALA A 172 7.83 18.58 10.58
C ALA A 172 8.44 19.96 10.85
N LEU A 173 8.54 20.82 9.83
CA LEU A 173 9.02 22.19 9.98
C LEU A 173 8.08 23.03 10.87
N VAL A 174 6.77 22.95 10.67
CA VAL A 174 5.78 23.65 11.49
C VAL A 174 5.85 23.17 12.94
N ALA A 175 5.89 21.85 13.17
CA ALA A 175 6.02 21.28 14.51
C ALA A 175 7.31 21.72 15.21
N ALA A 176 8.41 21.92 14.46
CA ALA A 176 9.67 22.46 14.96
C ALA A 176 9.67 23.99 15.17
N GLY A 177 8.54 24.67 14.94
CA GLY A 177 8.43 26.14 15.01
C GLY A 177 9.13 26.89 13.87
N ARG A 178 9.52 26.19 12.79
CA ARG A 178 10.23 26.74 11.63
C ARG A 178 9.27 27.18 10.53
N THR A 179 8.18 27.88 10.89
CA THR A 179 7.09 28.26 9.96
C THR A 179 7.55 29.12 8.79
N GLY A 180 8.57 29.97 8.97
CA GLY A 180 9.17 30.74 7.87
C GLY A 180 9.83 29.85 6.81
N VAL A 181 10.51 28.77 7.23
CA VAL A 181 11.11 27.79 6.33
C VAL A 181 10.03 26.95 5.66
N ALA A 182 8.98 26.55 6.40
CA ALA A 182 7.84 25.82 5.84
C ALA A 182 7.15 26.62 4.70
N LYS A 183 6.90 27.91 4.90
CA LYS A 183 6.32 28.78 3.86
C LYS A 183 7.21 28.92 2.62
N ALA A 184 8.53 29.03 2.82
CA ALA A 184 9.47 29.07 1.70
C ALA A 184 9.50 27.75 0.92
N HIS A 185 9.47 26.61 1.63
CA HIS A 185 9.38 25.28 1.02
C HIS A 185 8.08 25.10 0.23
N LEU A 186 6.93 25.48 0.81
CA LEU A 186 5.63 25.43 0.12
C LEU A 186 5.66 26.23 -1.19
N ALA A 187 6.22 27.45 -1.18
CA ALA A 187 6.33 28.27 -2.39
C ALA A 187 7.23 27.61 -3.46
N ALA A 188 8.30 26.93 -3.05
CA ALA A 188 9.16 26.17 -3.96
C ALA A 188 8.41 24.97 -4.57
N CYS A 189 7.66 24.23 -3.76
CA CYS A 189 6.81 23.15 -4.24
C CYS A 189 5.71 23.66 -5.17
N GLU A 190 5.05 24.78 -4.88
CA GLU A 190 4.06 25.38 -5.77
C GLU A 190 4.64 25.71 -7.14
N GLY A 191 5.86 26.26 -7.19
CA GLY A 191 6.57 26.50 -8.44
C GLY A 191 6.91 25.21 -9.20
N MET A 192 7.41 24.20 -8.50
CA MET A 192 7.76 22.90 -9.08
C MET A 192 6.53 22.16 -9.64
N PHE A 193 5.45 22.06 -8.87
CA PHE A 193 4.21 21.40 -9.29
C PHE A 193 3.57 22.16 -10.46
N ALA A 194 3.54 23.50 -10.42
CA ALA A 194 3.01 24.29 -11.52
C ALA A 194 3.79 24.08 -12.82
N SER A 195 5.12 23.92 -12.75
CA SER A 195 5.95 23.62 -13.93
C SER A 195 5.64 22.24 -14.55
N ALA A 196 5.10 21.31 -13.76
CA ALA A 196 4.59 20.01 -14.20
C ALA A 196 3.10 20.03 -14.58
N GLY A 197 2.45 21.21 -14.58
CA GLY A 197 1.01 21.35 -14.85
C GLY A 197 0.10 20.86 -13.72
N LEU A 198 0.65 20.66 -12.52
CA LEU A 198 -0.06 20.20 -11.32
C LEU A 198 -0.34 21.38 -10.38
N ARG A 199 -1.31 21.20 -9.48
CA ARG A 199 -1.60 22.14 -8.39
C ARG A 199 -1.41 21.43 -7.07
N VAL A 200 -0.76 22.09 -6.11
CA VAL A 200 -0.69 21.57 -4.74
C VAL A 200 -2.10 21.49 -4.14
N SER A 201 -2.34 20.42 -3.39
CA SER A 201 -3.56 20.13 -2.67
C SER A 201 -3.84 21.13 -1.54
N PRO A 202 -5.09 21.21 -1.06
CA PRO A 202 -5.42 21.94 0.17
C PRO A 202 -4.65 21.42 1.39
N ALA A 203 -4.41 20.12 1.49
CA ALA A 203 -3.74 19.49 2.62
C ALA A 203 -2.28 19.95 2.75
N MET A 204 -1.55 19.99 1.64
CA MET A 204 -0.18 20.49 1.61
C MET A 204 -0.10 21.98 1.98
N ARG A 205 -1.07 22.81 1.55
CA ARG A 205 -1.12 24.22 1.99
C ARG A 205 -1.36 24.34 3.49
N SER A 206 -2.34 23.58 4.01
CA SER A 206 -2.67 23.52 5.43
C SER A 206 -1.47 23.05 6.28
N ALA A 207 -0.67 22.12 5.77
CA ALA A 207 0.53 21.62 6.44
C ALA A 207 1.61 22.70 6.69
N ALA A 208 1.59 23.82 5.96
CA ALA A 208 2.50 24.94 6.18
C ALA A 208 1.97 25.98 7.18
N GLU A 209 0.73 25.81 7.67
CA GLU A 209 0.08 26.71 8.60
C GLU A 209 0.29 26.25 10.05
N GLU A 210 0.44 27.22 10.96
CA GLU A 210 0.49 26.93 12.39
C GLU A 210 -0.93 26.71 12.91
N GLN A 211 -1.19 25.54 13.50
CA GLN A 211 -2.48 25.25 14.13
C GLN A 211 -2.64 26.10 15.41
N VAL A 212 -3.55 27.07 15.37
CA VAL A 212 -3.84 27.95 16.50
C VAL A 212 -4.65 27.19 17.55
N ARG A 213 -3.99 26.74 18.62
CA ARG A 213 -4.66 26.11 19.77
C ARG A 213 -5.48 27.14 20.54
N ARG A 214 -6.79 26.93 20.64
CA ARG A 214 -7.68 27.82 21.41
C ARG A 214 -7.67 27.41 22.89
N SER A 215 -7.25 28.33 23.76
CA SER A 215 -7.32 28.15 25.21
C SER A 215 -8.61 28.74 25.76
N LEU A 216 -9.41 27.89 26.42
CA LEU A 216 -10.57 28.31 27.20
C LEU A 216 -10.24 28.11 28.68
N THR A 217 -9.74 29.16 29.33
CA THR A 217 -9.36 29.15 30.75
C THR A 217 -10.56 28.86 31.67
N GLY A 218 -10.36 27.99 32.67
CA GLY A 218 -11.29 27.82 33.81
C GLY A 218 -12.24 26.62 33.78
N ARG A 219 -12.11 25.68 32.83
CA ARG A 219 -12.95 24.46 32.75
C ARG A 219 -12.18 23.18 33.10
N ARG A 220 -12.89 22.14 33.56
CA ARG A 220 -12.34 20.78 33.71
C ARG A 220 -12.11 20.18 32.31
N ALA A 221 -10.89 20.27 31.81
CA ALA A 221 -10.53 19.94 30.43
C ALA A 221 -11.02 18.54 30.00
N GLY A 222 -10.87 17.50 30.84
CA GLY A 222 -11.33 16.15 30.53
C GLY A 222 -12.85 16.05 30.26
N ALA A 223 -13.69 16.69 31.06
CA ALA A 223 -15.14 16.67 30.85
C ALA A 223 -15.57 17.41 29.57
N VAL A 224 -14.82 18.45 29.19
CA VAL A 224 -15.04 19.17 27.92
C VAL A 224 -14.63 18.26 26.75
N ALA A 225 -13.45 17.64 26.81
CA ALA A 225 -12.97 16.71 25.80
C ALA A 225 -13.95 15.56 25.55
N GLU A 226 -14.47 14.92 26.60
CA GLU A 226 -15.48 13.86 26.45
C GLU A 226 -16.77 14.35 25.77
N SER A 227 -17.22 15.57 26.12
CA SER A 227 -18.42 16.14 25.52
C SER A 227 -18.20 16.46 24.03
N LEU A 228 -17.03 17.00 23.69
CA LEU A 228 -16.65 17.33 22.31
C LEU A 228 -16.42 16.06 21.49
N LEU A 229 -15.82 15.01 22.07
CA LEU A 229 -15.69 13.70 21.44
C LEU A 229 -17.06 13.17 20.99
N ARG A 230 -18.02 13.10 21.91
CA ARG A 230 -19.39 12.63 21.59
C ARG A 230 -20.05 13.49 20.51
N ALA A 231 -19.93 14.81 20.62
CA ALA A 231 -20.50 15.74 19.65
C ALA A 231 -19.87 15.60 18.25
N GLY A 232 -18.54 15.48 18.19
CA GLY A 232 -17.79 15.30 16.96
C GLY A 232 -18.12 13.98 16.26
N THR A 233 -18.12 12.86 17.00
CA THR A 233 -18.51 11.54 16.47
C THR A 233 -19.95 11.56 15.97
N THR A 234 -20.88 12.17 16.71
CA THR A 234 -22.28 12.27 16.28
C THR A 234 -22.43 13.13 15.02
N ALA A 235 -21.65 14.20 14.89
CA ALA A 235 -21.65 15.02 13.68
C ALA A 235 -21.12 14.23 12.47
N LEU A 236 -20.08 13.41 12.64
CA LEU A 236 -19.57 12.50 11.61
C LEU A 236 -20.63 11.47 11.20
N ASP A 237 -21.29 10.82 12.17
CA ASP A 237 -22.37 9.85 11.91
C ASP A 237 -23.55 10.49 11.16
N ALA A 238 -23.78 11.79 11.37
CA ALA A 238 -24.80 12.58 10.67
C ALA A 238 -24.34 13.12 9.30
N GLY A 239 -23.10 12.82 8.87
CA GLY A 239 -22.53 13.28 7.59
C GLY A 239 -21.96 14.70 7.60
N ALA A 240 -21.89 15.36 8.75
CA ALA A 240 -21.31 16.69 8.90
C ALA A 240 -19.79 16.61 9.13
N ALA A 241 -19.05 16.11 8.13
CA ALA A 241 -17.63 15.77 8.22
C ALA A 241 -16.74 16.92 8.76
N ASP A 242 -16.77 18.09 8.11
CA ASP A 242 -15.93 19.23 8.50
C ASP A 242 -16.20 19.69 9.94
N ALA A 243 -17.48 19.80 10.31
CA ALA A 243 -17.88 20.21 11.66
C ALA A 243 -17.49 19.15 12.71
N GLY A 244 -17.61 17.87 12.36
CA GLY A 244 -17.20 16.75 13.20
C GLY A 244 -15.71 16.74 13.47
N VAL A 245 -14.88 16.84 12.41
CA VAL A 245 -13.42 16.90 12.52
C VAL A 245 -12.98 18.12 13.32
N GLU A 246 -13.54 19.30 13.05
CA GLU A 246 -13.19 20.51 13.80
C GLU A 246 -13.58 20.40 15.28
N THR A 247 -14.69 19.74 15.59
CA THR A 247 -15.08 19.45 16.97
C THR A 247 -14.11 18.47 17.65
N LEU A 248 -13.63 17.46 16.92
CA LEU A 248 -12.64 16.50 17.40
C LEU A 248 -11.25 17.13 17.60
N ARG A 249 -10.84 18.09 16.75
CA ARG A 249 -9.61 18.87 16.98
C ARG A 249 -9.68 19.65 18.29
N HIS A 250 -10.81 20.29 18.57
CA HIS A 250 -11.03 20.93 19.88
C HIS A 250 -11.02 19.93 21.04
N ALA A 251 -11.59 18.74 20.85
CA ALA A 251 -11.53 17.68 21.84
C ALA A 251 -10.08 17.26 22.13
N GLU A 252 -9.22 17.17 21.11
CA GLU A 252 -7.80 16.81 21.26
C GLU A 252 -7.06 17.86 22.10
N ASP A 253 -7.27 19.14 21.82
CA ASP A 253 -6.68 20.25 22.58
C ASP A 253 -7.04 20.19 24.07
N ASP A 254 -8.30 19.86 24.41
CA ASP A 254 -8.74 19.66 25.80
C ASP A 254 -8.23 18.35 26.41
N ALA A 255 -8.18 17.26 25.63
CA ALA A 255 -7.70 15.97 26.10
C ALA A 255 -6.20 16.01 26.42
N ALA A 256 -5.41 16.74 25.63
CA ALA A 256 -3.98 16.97 25.86
C ALA A 256 -3.69 17.74 27.17
N ARG A 257 -4.67 18.51 27.66
CA ARG A 257 -4.61 19.21 28.97
C ARG A 257 -5.15 18.36 30.13
N SER A 258 -5.67 17.17 29.84
CA SER A 258 -6.12 16.23 30.85
C SER A 258 -4.98 15.27 31.23
N ASP A 259 -4.94 14.83 32.48
CA ASP A 259 -3.97 13.82 32.95
C ASP A 259 -4.44 12.38 32.62
N ASP A 260 -5.36 12.21 31.65
CA ASP A 260 -5.93 10.93 31.26
C ASP A 260 -5.39 10.48 29.88
N PRO A 261 -4.39 9.58 29.83
CA PRO A 261 -3.88 9.04 28.58
C PRO A 261 -4.92 8.21 27.82
N GLY A 262 -5.88 7.59 28.50
CA GLY A 262 -6.94 6.82 27.87
C GLY A 262 -7.94 7.70 27.14
N LEU A 263 -8.38 8.81 27.74
CA LEU A 263 -9.24 9.79 27.07
C LEU A 263 -8.54 10.40 25.85
N ARG A 264 -7.25 10.77 26.00
CA ARG A 264 -6.44 11.27 24.88
C ARG A 264 -6.33 10.27 23.75
N ALA A 265 -6.08 8.99 24.05
CA ALA A 265 -6.02 7.94 23.04
C ALA A 265 -7.35 7.82 22.28
N THR A 266 -8.49 7.77 22.98
CA THR A 266 -9.82 7.68 22.36
C THR A 266 -10.11 8.88 21.45
N VAL A 267 -9.80 10.11 21.90
CA VAL A 267 -10.04 11.32 21.12
C VAL A 267 -9.15 11.35 19.87
N GLN A 268 -7.87 11.01 20.01
CA GLN A 268 -6.94 10.99 18.89
C GLN A 268 -7.30 9.90 17.88
N LEU A 269 -7.73 8.72 18.34
CA LEU A 269 -8.18 7.66 17.46
C LEU A 269 -9.40 8.09 16.65
N ALA A 270 -10.40 8.71 17.31
CA ALA A 270 -11.58 9.23 16.63
C ALA A 270 -11.23 10.33 15.61
N LEU A 271 -10.35 11.27 15.97
CA LEU A 271 -9.90 12.32 15.07
C LEU A 271 -9.10 11.77 13.88
N GLY A 272 -8.15 10.88 14.14
CA GLY A 272 -7.31 10.26 13.12
C GLY A 272 -8.14 9.45 12.12
N SER A 273 -9.05 8.61 12.60
CA SER A 273 -9.99 7.86 11.75
C SER A 273 -10.90 8.82 10.94
N ALA A 274 -11.41 9.89 11.55
CA ALA A 274 -12.24 10.86 10.83
C ALA A 274 -11.46 11.58 9.71
N LEU A 275 -10.20 11.92 9.93
CA LEU A 275 -9.34 12.53 8.91
C LEU A 275 -9.13 11.58 7.73
N VAL A 276 -8.93 10.29 7.98
CA VAL A 276 -8.71 9.27 6.94
C VAL A 276 -9.99 8.95 6.16
N HIS A 277 -11.11 8.76 6.86
CA HIS A 277 -12.34 8.23 6.24
C HIS A 277 -13.31 9.31 5.78
N ALA A 278 -13.34 10.48 6.42
CA ALA A 278 -14.37 11.50 6.18
C ALA A 278 -13.85 12.76 5.46
N VAL A 279 -12.53 12.99 5.42
CA VAL A 279 -11.95 14.20 4.79
C VAL A 279 -10.84 13.81 3.82
N ARG A 280 -11.22 13.62 2.55
CA ARG A 280 -10.27 13.33 1.46
C ARG A 280 -9.16 14.39 1.38
N GLY A 281 -7.94 13.93 1.14
CA GLY A 281 -6.70 14.69 1.19
C GLY A 281 -6.02 14.71 2.56
N SER A 282 -6.61 14.16 3.63
CA SER A 282 -6.12 14.37 5.01
C SER A 282 -5.38 13.19 5.63
N ASP A 283 -5.09 12.12 4.88
CA ASP A 283 -4.39 10.93 5.36
C ASP A 283 -3.03 11.24 6.01
N GLY A 284 -2.30 12.24 5.50
CA GLY A 284 -1.03 12.68 6.08
C GLY A 284 -1.19 13.22 7.52
N GLU A 285 -2.23 14.00 7.77
CA GLU A 285 -2.60 14.44 9.13
C GLU A 285 -3.09 13.28 9.98
N GLY A 286 -3.99 12.48 9.40
CA GLY A 286 -4.60 11.32 10.04
C GLY A 286 -3.54 10.37 10.59
N ALA A 287 -2.54 10.01 9.78
CA ALA A 287 -1.45 9.14 10.19
C ALA A 287 -0.65 9.68 11.39
N ILE A 288 -0.36 10.99 11.44
CA ILE A 288 0.34 11.60 12.59
C ILE A 288 -0.53 11.49 13.85
N VAL A 289 -1.82 11.80 13.75
CA VAL A 289 -2.76 11.73 14.87
C VAL A 289 -2.94 10.28 15.34
N LEU A 290 -3.04 9.31 14.41
CA LEU A 290 -3.13 7.88 14.72
C LEU A 290 -1.87 7.34 15.41
N HIS A 291 -0.67 7.76 15.00
CA HIS A 291 0.55 7.41 15.73
C HIS A 291 0.56 7.99 17.16
N ARG A 292 0.02 9.20 17.37
CA ARG A 292 -0.15 9.74 18.72
C ARG A 292 -1.16 8.93 19.52
N ALA A 293 -2.28 8.54 18.89
CA ALA A 293 -3.29 7.69 19.50
C ALA A 293 -2.68 6.35 19.97
N LEU A 294 -1.85 5.72 19.12
CA LEU A 294 -1.13 4.48 19.44
C LEU A 294 -0.21 4.65 20.66
N LEU A 295 0.57 5.73 20.71
CA LEU A 295 1.45 6.02 21.85
C LEU A 295 0.63 6.25 23.14
N ALA A 296 -0.46 7.01 23.07
CA ALA A 296 -1.34 7.27 24.20
C ALA A 296 -2.06 6.00 24.67
N ALA A 297 -2.51 5.15 23.74
CA ALA A 297 -3.18 3.88 24.03
C ALA A 297 -2.23 2.90 24.75
N ARG A 298 -0.98 2.77 24.27
CA ARG A 298 0.06 1.98 24.93
C ARG A 298 0.36 2.49 26.33
N ALA A 299 0.49 3.81 26.50
CA ALA A 299 0.71 4.40 27.82
C ALA A 299 -0.48 4.19 28.78
N ALA A 300 -1.70 4.12 28.26
CA ALA A 300 -2.92 3.83 29.01
C ALA A 300 -3.16 2.33 29.26
N GLY A 301 -2.38 1.42 28.64
CA GLY A 301 -2.61 -0.02 28.70
C GLY A 301 -3.92 -0.47 28.02
N ARG A 302 -4.42 0.30 27.04
CA ARG A 302 -5.69 0.05 26.35
C ARG A 302 -5.47 -0.72 25.06
N LEU A 303 -5.38 -2.04 25.17
CA LEU A 303 -5.10 -2.94 24.03
C LEU A 303 -6.13 -2.83 22.90
N ASP A 304 -7.39 -2.58 23.23
CA ASP A 304 -8.46 -2.35 22.25
C ASP A 304 -8.14 -1.16 21.33
N LEU A 305 -7.69 -0.05 21.92
CA LEU A 305 -7.29 1.15 21.16
C LEU A 305 -5.95 0.96 20.44
N VAL A 306 -5.06 0.10 20.94
CA VAL A 306 -3.80 -0.26 20.26
C VAL A 306 -4.11 -1.02 18.96
N ALA A 307 -4.93 -2.08 19.03
CA ALA A 307 -5.32 -2.85 17.86
C ALA A 307 -6.04 -1.98 16.82
N GLU A 308 -6.94 -1.10 17.27
CA GLU A 308 -7.66 -0.21 16.36
C GLU A 308 -6.74 0.85 15.71
N ALA A 309 -5.82 1.46 16.46
CA ALA A 309 -4.86 2.42 15.90
C ALA A 309 -3.91 1.77 14.89
N LEU A 310 -3.41 0.55 15.18
CA LEU A 310 -2.56 -0.21 14.25
C LEU A 310 -3.32 -0.58 12.97
N ARG A 311 -4.58 -1.01 13.09
CA ARG A 311 -5.45 -1.32 11.94
C ARG A 311 -5.69 -0.09 11.06
N GLU A 312 -5.97 1.07 11.66
CA GLU A 312 -6.20 2.32 10.94
C GLU A 312 -4.92 2.82 10.24
N LEU A 313 -3.75 2.71 10.89
CA LEU A 313 -2.46 3.00 10.26
C LEU A 313 -2.19 2.07 9.08
N ALA A 314 -2.45 0.76 9.25
CA ALA A 314 -2.33 -0.21 8.18
C ALA A 314 -3.26 0.13 7.00
N TYR A 315 -4.50 0.53 7.26
CA TYR A 315 -5.45 0.93 6.19
C TYR A 315 -4.92 2.11 5.36
N VAL A 316 -4.32 3.13 5.99
CA VAL A 316 -3.69 4.27 5.29
C VAL A 316 -2.49 3.80 4.45
N ASP A 317 -1.71 2.83 4.95
CA ASP A 317 -0.58 2.28 4.22
C ASP A 317 -1.01 1.41 3.04
N VAL A 318 -2.03 0.56 3.21
CA VAL A 318 -2.61 -0.25 2.12
C VAL A 318 -3.11 0.67 1.00
N GLN A 319 -3.91 1.69 1.33
CA GLN A 319 -4.46 2.60 0.32
C GLN A 319 -3.38 3.31 -0.49
N ALA A 320 -2.24 3.60 0.13
CA ALA A 320 -1.13 4.28 -0.51
C ALA A 320 -0.11 3.32 -1.16
N GLY A 321 -0.33 2.01 -1.10
CA GLY A 321 0.55 1.00 -1.68
C GLY A 321 1.84 0.77 -0.91
N ARG A 322 1.82 0.96 0.40
CA ARG A 322 2.93 0.71 1.33
C ARG A 322 2.74 -0.63 2.05
N HIS A 323 2.54 -1.70 1.28
CA HIS A 323 2.07 -3.00 1.80
C HIS A 323 3.03 -3.63 2.81
N GLY A 324 4.35 -3.45 2.64
CA GLY A 324 5.34 -3.89 3.63
C GLY A 324 5.20 -3.21 4.99
N SER A 325 4.89 -1.90 5.00
CA SER A 325 4.60 -1.15 6.23
C SER A 325 3.29 -1.59 6.88
N ALA A 326 2.25 -1.75 6.04
CA ALA A 326 0.95 -2.23 6.49
C ALA A 326 1.07 -3.62 7.13
N ALA A 327 1.81 -4.55 6.52
CA ALA A 327 2.01 -5.90 7.02
C ALA A 327 2.66 -5.92 8.42
N LEU A 328 3.64 -5.05 8.69
CA LEU A 328 4.25 -4.94 10.02
C LEU A 328 3.23 -4.46 11.07
N SER A 329 2.44 -3.44 10.73
CA SER A 329 1.39 -2.92 11.63
C SER A 329 0.27 -3.95 11.87
N LEU A 330 -0.10 -4.71 10.84
CA LEU A 330 -1.11 -5.76 10.90
C LEU A 330 -0.64 -6.95 11.74
N SER A 331 0.61 -7.38 11.59
CA SER A 331 1.18 -8.45 12.41
C SER A 331 1.11 -8.09 13.90
N GLU A 332 1.45 -6.85 14.28
CA GLU A 332 1.30 -6.41 15.67
C GLU A 332 -0.18 -6.32 16.08
N ALA A 333 -1.06 -5.85 15.19
CA ALA A 333 -2.50 -5.75 15.47
C ALA A 333 -3.14 -7.12 15.71
N GLU A 334 -2.70 -8.15 14.99
CA GLU A 334 -3.15 -9.54 15.14
C GLU A 334 -2.73 -10.10 16.49
N ASP A 335 -1.45 -9.97 16.87
CA ASP A 335 -0.94 -10.40 18.18
C ASP A 335 -1.74 -9.75 19.34
N VAL A 336 -2.05 -8.46 19.20
CA VAL A 336 -2.85 -7.72 20.17
C VAL A 336 -4.31 -8.18 20.16
N ALA A 337 -4.90 -8.39 18.99
CA ALA A 337 -6.29 -8.85 18.86
C ALA A 337 -6.49 -10.26 19.43
N GLU A 338 -5.55 -11.18 19.18
CA GLU A 338 -5.52 -12.52 19.77
C GLU A 338 -5.43 -12.45 21.30
N THR A 339 -4.59 -11.56 21.82
CA THR A 339 -4.46 -11.34 23.26
C THR A 339 -5.76 -10.83 23.90
N ILE A 340 -6.52 -9.97 23.19
CA ILE A 340 -7.82 -9.48 23.65
C ILE A 340 -8.87 -10.60 23.63
N GLY A 341 -8.84 -11.47 22.61
CA GLY A 341 -9.80 -12.57 22.43
C GLY A 341 -11.21 -12.11 22.02
N ASP A 342 -11.35 -10.91 21.43
CA ASP A 342 -12.61 -10.39 20.88
C ASP A 342 -12.68 -10.67 19.37
N ASP A 343 -13.58 -11.57 18.97
CA ASP A 343 -13.73 -11.98 17.58
C ASP A 343 -14.05 -10.84 16.62
N GLY A 344 -14.71 -9.79 17.09
CA GLY A 344 -14.99 -8.65 16.23
C GLY A 344 -13.76 -7.75 16.05
N VAL A 345 -12.86 -7.66 17.04
CA VAL A 345 -11.57 -6.96 16.89
C VAL A 345 -10.72 -7.73 15.89
N VAL A 346 -10.64 -9.06 16.05
CA VAL A 346 -9.99 -9.95 15.08
C VAL A 346 -10.60 -9.79 13.69
N ALA A 347 -11.94 -9.74 13.58
CA ALA A 347 -12.62 -9.53 12.30
C ALA A 347 -12.15 -8.26 11.59
N ALA A 348 -12.05 -7.15 12.32
CA ALA A 348 -11.64 -5.86 11.75
C ALA A 348 -10.17 -5.88 11.27
N VAL A 349 -9.27 -6.52 12.01
CA VAL A 349 -7.85 -6.64 11.63
C VAL A 349 -7.69 -7.53 10.40
N LEU A 350 -8.31 -8.72 10.39
CA LEU A 350 -8.29 -9.65 9.25
C LEU A 350 -8.84 -9.01 7.98
N ALA A 351 -9.78 -8.08 8.12
CA ALA A 351 -10.36 -7.35 7.01
C ALA A 351 -9.31 -6.52 6.26
N ILE A 352 -8.49 -5.76 7.00
CA ILE A 352 -7.42 -4.93 6.41
C ILE A 352 -6.26 -5.81 5.93
N HIS A 353 -5.94 -6.89 6.64
CA HIS A 353 -4.94 -7.86 6.17
C HIS A 353 -5.36 -8.50 4.84
N GLY A 354 -6.61 -8.94 4.72
CA GLY A 354 -7.12 -9.46 3.46
C GLY A 354 -7.12 -8.43 2.32
N MET A 355 -7.37 -7.15 2.63
CA MET A 355 -7.23 -6.06 1.66
C MET A 355 -5.77 -5.91 1.18
N ASN A 356 -4.79 -5.93 2.10
CA ASN A 356 -3.36 -5.87 1.79
C ASN A 356 -2.91 -7.04 0.89
N GLU A 357 -3.34 -8.26 1.20
CA GLU A 357 -3.05 -9.46 0.41
C GLU A 357 -3.65 -9.37 -1.00
N ALA A 358 -4.89 -8.88 -1.10
CA ALA A 358 -5.56 -8.69 -2.38
C ALA A 358 -4.85 -7.65 -3.26
N ASP A 359 -4.34 -6.57 -2.68
CA ASP A 359 -3.62 -5.54 -3.43
C ASP A 359 -2.24 -6.02 -3.92
N CYS A 360 -1.65 -6.96 -3.17
CA CYS A 360 -0.46 -7.70 -3.57
C CYS A 360 -0.76 -8.83 -4.58
N GLY A 361 -1.99 -8.95 -5.08
CA GLY A 361 -2.40 -10.00 -6.02
C GLY A 361 -2.53 -11.39 -5.42
N ARG A 362 -2.38 -11.56 -4.10
CA ARG A 362 -2.52 -12.84 -3.37
C ARG A 362 -3.99 -13.10 -3.05
N HIS A 363 -4.82 -13.19 -4.09
CA HIS A 363 -6.28 -13.27 -3.97
C HIS A 363 -6.76 -14.50 -3.21
N LEU A 364 -6.05 -15.62 -3.25
CA LEU A 364 -6.46 -16.82 -2.51
C LEU A 364 -6.31 -16.62 -1.00
N SER A 365 -5.17 -16.08 -0.55
CA SER A 365 -4.97 -15.70 0.86
C SER A 365 -5.95 -14.61 1.30
N ALA A 366 -6.20 -13.61 0.44
CA ALA A 366 -7.20 -12.59 0.71
C ALA A 366 -8.61 -13.18 0.91
N ILE A 367 -9.01 -14.16 0.08
CA ILE A 367 -10.30 -14.84 0.20
C ILE A 367 -10.44 -15.52 1.56
N GLU A 368 -9.40 -16.21 2.04
CA GLU A 368 -9.42 -16.88 3.35
C GLU A 368 -9.58 -15.86 4.48
N LEU A 369 -8.76 -14.80 4.49
CA LEU A 369 -8.78 -13.75 5.51
C LEU A 369 -10.12 -12.99 5.54
N LEU A 370 -10.62 -12.59 4.37
CA LEU A 370 -11.87 -11.81 4.25
C LEU A 370 -13.11 -12.66 4.56
N SER A 371 -13.09 -13.95 4.22
CA SER A 371 -14.15 -14.89 4.63
C SER A 371 -14.19 -15.03 6.15
N SER A 372 -13.03 -15.25 6.79
CA SER A 372 -12.95 -15.34 8.25
C SER A 372 -13.36 -14.05 8.94
N SER A 373 -12.96 -12.90 8.38
CA SER A 373 -13.41 -11.58 8.83
C SER A 373 -14.94 -11.43 8.76
N ALA A 374 -15.55 -11.79 7.63
CA ALA A 374 -17.00 -11.71 7.43
C ALA A 374 -17.76 -12.62 8.42
N GLU A 375 -17.32 -13.87 8.57
CA GLU A 375 -17.93 -14.84 9.50
C GLU A 375 -17.90 -14.34 10.95
N LYS A 376 -16.74 -13.86 11.42
CA LYS A 376 -16.58 -13.32 12.77
C LYS A 376 -17.37 -12.03 12.98
N ALA A 377 -17.42 -11.14 11.99
CA ALA A 377 -18.22 -9.93 12.05
C ALA A 377 -19.72 -10.25 12.13
N ALA A 378 -20.20 -11.24 11.36
CA ALA A 378 -21.58 -11.71 11.43
C ALA A 378 -21.90 -12.33 12.80
N ALA A 379 -21.03 -13.19 13.32
CA ALA A 379 -21.21 -13.85 14.62
C ALA A 379 -21.25 -12.85 15.80
N THR A 380 -20.57 -11.71 15.67
CA THR A 380 -20.53 -10.64 16.69
C THR A 380 -21.52 -9.51 16.43
N GLY A 381 -22.37 -9.60 15.40
CA GLY A 381 -23.38 -8.59 15.08
C GLY A 381 -22.82 -7.27 14.53
N ARG A 382 -21.59 -7.26 14.00
CA ARG A 382 -20.94 -6.07 13.41
C ARG A 382 -21.32 -5.93 11.94
N SER A 383 -22.55 -5.53 11.67
CA SER A 383 -23.13 -5.51 10.31
C SER A 383 -22.35 -4.67 9.29
N ARG A 384 -21.83 -3.49 9.67
CA ARG A 384 -20.98 -2.69 8.76
C ARG A 384 -19.67 -3.41 8.44
N GLN A 385 -19.01 -4.00 9.43
CA GLN A 385 -17.79 -4.78 9.20
C GLN A 385 -18.06 -5.98 8.29
N HIS A 386 -19.16 -6.70 8.51
CA HIS A 386 -19.58 -7.82 7.65
C HIS A 386 -19.78 -7.38 6.19
N ALA A 387 -20.54 -6.29 5.97
CA ALA A 387 -20.75 -5.76 4.62
C ALA A 387 -19.43 -5.32 3.97
N TRP A 388 -18.54 -4.67 4.72
CA TRP A 388 -17.23 -4.24 4.23
C TRP A 388 -16.37 -5.43 3.80
N SER A 389 -16.23 -6.45 4.65
CA SER A 389 -15.44 -7.65 4.37
C SER A 389 -15.97 -8.40 3.14
N LEU A 390 -17.29 -8.51 2.97
CA LEU A 390 -17.91 -9.11 1.78
C LEU A 390 -17.65 -8.32 0.50
N GLY A 391 -17.61 -6.99 0.58
CA GLY A 391 -17.31 -6.14 -0.57
C GLY A 391 -15.90 -6.39 -1.09
N LEU A 392 -14.91 -6.37 -0.19
CA LEU A 392 -13.52 -6.65 -0.54
C LEU A 392 -13.34 -8.12 -0.98
N LEU A 393 -14.05 -9.06 -0.33
CA LEU A 393 -14.03 -10.48 -0.71
C LEU A 393 -14.51 -10.68 -2.15
N SER A 394 -15.58 -9.98 -2.55
CA SER A 394 -16.12 -10.07 -3.91
C SER A 394 -15.09 -9.69 -4.98
N ARG A 395 -14.26 -8.67 -4.71
CA ARG A 395 -13.14 -8.27 -5.58
C ARG A 395 -12.13 -9.40 -5.77
N SER A 396 -11.62 -9.98 -4.68
CA SER A 396 -10.64 -11.06 -4.76
C SER A 396 -11.21 -12.33 -5.40
N LEU A 397 -12.48 -12.66 -5.11
CA LEU A 397 -13.18 -13.76 -5.77
C LEU A 397 -13.29 -13.55 -7.28
N LEU A 398 -13.65 -12.33 -7.72
CA LEU A 398 -13.76 -11.99 -9.13
C LEU A 398 -12.42 -12.14 -9.84
N LEU A 399 -11.36 -11.56 -9.28
CA LEU A 399 -10.01 -11.58 -9.86
C LEU A 399 -9.37 -12.96 -9.84
N ALA A 400 -9.72 -13.82 -8.86
CA ALA A 400 -9.33 -15.23 -8.83
C ALA A 400 -10.18 -16.11 -9.77
N GLY A 401 -11.13 -15.55 -10.52
CA GLY A 401 -12.00 -16.28 -11.46
C GLY A 401 -13.16 -17.05 -10.80
N ARG A 402 -13.44 -16.82 -9.52
CA ARG A 402 -14.57 -17.41 -8.78
C ARG A 402 -15.82 -16.54 -8.91
N THR A 403 -16.28 -16.36 -10.16
CA THR A 403 -17.27 -15.35 -10.55
C THR A 403 -18.63 -15.49 -9.86
N HIS A 404 -19.13 -16.72 -9.67
CA HIS A 404 -20.40 -16.94 -8.98
C HIS A 404 -20.33 -16.54 -7.51
N ASP A 405 -19.27 -16.94 -6.81
CA ASP A 405 -19.07 -16.59 -5.41
C ASP A 405 -18.89 -15.07 -5.25
N ALA A 406 -18.21 -14.43 -6.21
CA ALA A 406 -18.04 -12.97 -6.25
C ALA A 406 -19.38 -12.23 -6.38
N GLU A 407 -20.28 -12.71 -7.23
CA GLU A 407 -21.63 -12.14 -7.36
C GLU A 407 -22.42 -12.26 -6.05
N VAL A 408 -22.38 -13.43 -5.40
CA VAL A 408 -23.06 -13.65 -4.12
C VAL A 408 -22.52 -12.72 -3.04
N ALA A 409 -21.20 -12.60 -2.92
CA ALA A 409 -20.56 -11.73 -1.93
C ALA A 409 -20.85 -10.23 -2.18
N SER A 410 -20.76 -9.77 -3.44
CA SER A 410 -21.04 -8.37 -3.80
C SER A 410 -22.51 -7.99 -3.56
N ALA A 411 -23.46 -8.86 -3.92
CA ALA A 411 -24.88 -8.64 -3.66
C ALA A 411 -25.19 -8.56 -2.16
N ALA A 412 -24.61 -9.46 -1.36
CA ALA A 412 -24.78 -9.46 0.09
C ALA A 412 -24.13 -8.22 0.75
N SER A 413 -22.96 -7.78 0.27
CA SER A 413 -22.33 -6.54 0.71
C SER A 413 -23.19 -5.31 0.40
N LEU A 414 -23.73 -5.23 -0.82
CA LEU A 414 -24.62 -4.15 -1.25
C LEU A 414 -25.88 -4.07 -0.39
N LEU A 415 -26.55 -5.21 -0.17
CA LEU A 415 -27.71 -5.27 0.71
C LEU A 415 -27.36 -4.80 2.13
N GLY A 416 -26.24 -5.28 2.68
CA GLY A 416 -25.77 -4.85 4.00
C GLY A 416 -25.49 -3.34 4.08
N ALA A 417 -24.88 -2.76 3.04
CA ALA A 417 -24.65 -1.32 2.98
C ALA A 417 -25.98 -0.53 2.97
N GLN A 418 -26.98 -1.00 2.23
CA GLN A 418 -28.31 -0.39 2.15
C GLN A 418 -29.06 -0.48 3.49
N GLU A 419 -29.07 -1.65 4.13
CA GLU A 419 -29.69 -1.86 5.45
C GLU A 419 -29.08 -0.97 6.53
N GLN A 420 -27.76 -0.78 6.47
CA GLN A 420 -27.02 0.11 7.38
C GLN A 420 -27.07 1.59 6.98
N ARG A 421 -27.76 1.93 5.88
CA ARG A 421 -27.82 3.27 5.27
C ARG A 421 -26.43 3.87 5.08
N TRP A 422 -25.46 3.04 4.71
CA TRP A 422 -24.06 3.42 4.60
C TRP A 422 -23.74 3.93 3.19
N THR A 423 -24.31 5.08 2.87
CA THR A 423 -24.19 5.72 1.54
C THR A 423 -22.74 5.96 1.12
N ALA A 424 -21.85 6.26 2.07
CA ALA A 424 -20.43 6.48 1.80
C ALA A 424 -19.68 5.23 1.29
N PHE A 425 -20.16 4.02 1.62
CA PHE A 425 -19.54 2.76 1.20
C PHE A 425 -20.28 2.10 0.04
N GLN A 426 -21.62 2.26 -0.04
CA GLN A 426 -22.48 1.59 -1.02
C GLN A 426 -21.98 1.60 -2.49
N PRO A 427 -21.40 2.69 -3.03
CA PRO A 427 -20.91 2.69 -4.41
C PRO A 427 -19.93 1.56 -4.73
N PHE A 428 -19.07 1.18 -3.79
CA PHE A 428 -18.05 0.16 -4.00
C PHE A 428 -18.63 -1.23 -4.27
N PRO A 429 -19.39 -1.86 -3.35
CA PRO A 429 -19.96 -3.17 -3.63
C PRO A 429 -20.96 -3.14 -4.78
N GLN A 430 -21.60 -1.99 -5.06
CA GLN A 430 -22.48 -1.84 -6.22
C GLN A 430 -21.70 -1.89 -7.55
N ALA A 431 -20.56 -1.21 -7.65
CA ALA A 431 -19.67 -1.29 -8.80
C ALA A 431 -19.07 -2.70 -8.98
N MET A 432 -18.67 -3.36 -7.89
CA MET A 432 -18.19 -4.76 -7.93
C MET A 432 -19.30 -5.72 -8.37
N HIS A 433 -20.54 -5.51 -7.91
CA HIS A 433 -21.68 -6.29 -8.36
C HIS A 433 -21.93 -6.10 -9.85
N ALA A 434 -21.88 -4.86 -10.34
CA ALA A 434 -21.99 -4.56 -11.77
C ALA A 434 -20.92 -5.27 -12.62
N GLU A 435 -19.66 -5.33 -12.16
CA GLU A 435 -18.61 -6.10 -12.84
C GLU A 435 -18.90 -7.62 -12.83
N CYS A 436 -19.43 -8.16 -11.73
CA CYS A 436 -19.85 -9.57 -11.67
C CYS A 436 -20.99 -9.85 -12.67
N LEU A 437 -21.98 -8.96 -12.77
CA LEU A 437 -23.06 -9.05 -13.75
C LEU A 437 -22.53 -8.99 -15.19
N PHE A 438 -21.56 -8.12 -15.46
CA PHE A 438 -20.88 -7.99 -16.74
C PHE A 438 -20.19 -9.31 -17.13
N VAL A 439 -19.39 -9.89 -16.24
CA VAL A 439 -18.69 -11.16 -16.48
C VAL A 439 -19.69 -12.32 -16.66
N ALA A 440 -20.85 -12.27 -16.00
CA ALA A 440 -21.95 -13.22 -16.20
C ALA A 440 -22.75 -13.01 -17.50
N GLY A 441 -22.43 -11.99 -18.30
CA GLY A 441 -23.11 -11.69 -19.56
C GLY A 441 -24.47 -10.99 -19.42
N ARG A 442 -24.78 -10.44 -18.24
CA ARG A 442 -26.01 -9.65 -17.98
C ARG A 442 -25.74 -8.16 -18.14
N TYR A 443 -25.49 -7.73 -19.37
CA TYR A 443 -24.97 -6.39 -19.67
C TYR A 443 -25.92 -5.24 -19.34
N GLU A 444 -27.23 -5.41 -19.53
CA GLU A 444 -28.21 -4.37 -19.17
C GLU A 444 -28.32 -4.18 -17.65
N ASP A 445 -28.33 -5.29 -16.89
CA ASP A 445 -28.34 -5.22 -15.43
C ASP A 445 -27.03 -4.61 -14.92
N ALA A 446 -25.88 -5.01 -15.50
CA ALA A 446 -24.58 -4.45 -15.18
C ALA A 446 -24.53 -2.93 -15.46
N ARG A 447 -25.12 -2.47 -16.56
CA ARG A 447 -25.20 -1.04 -16.90
C ARG A 447 -26.01 -0.28 -15.86
N ASN A 448 -27.20 -0.78 -15.52
CA ASN A 448 -28.04 -0.14 -14.51
C ASN A 448 -27.31 0.00 -13.17
N GLU A 449 -26.66 -1.07 -12.70
CA GLU A 449 -25.91 -1.04 -11.43
C GLU A 449 -24.69 -0.12 -11.49
N ALA A 450 -23.95 -0.11 -12.60
CA ALA A 450 -22.79 0.76 -12.78
C ALA A 450 -23.18 2.26 -12.83
N GLU A 451 -24.27 2.60 -13.51
CA GLU A 451 -24.78 3.98 -13.57
C GLU A 451 -25.26 4.46 -12.19
N LEU A 452 -25.94 3.61 -11.42
CA LEU A 452 -26.34 3.91 -10.05
C LEU A 452 -25.14 4.09 -9.12
N ALA A 453 -24.15 3.20 -9.20
CA ALA A 453 -22.92 3.30 -8.43
C ALA A 453 -22.14 4.57 -8.76
N PHE A 454 -22.04 4.93 -10.05
CA PHE A 454 -21.35 6.12 -10.51
C PHE A 454 -22.04 7.40 -10.04
N ALA A 455 -23.37 7.47 -10.18
CA ALA A 455 -24.15 8.60 -9.70
C ALA A 455 -23.99 8.81 -8.19
N LEU A 456 -24.11 7.74 -7.40
CA LEU A 456 -23.92 7.83 -5.94
C LEU A 456 -22.46 8.17 -5.57
N GLY A 457 -21.47 7.61 -6.26
CA GLY A 457 -20.06 7.95 -6.08
C GLY A 457 -19.78 9.43 -6.29
N CYS A 458 -20.37 10.02 -7.35
CA CYS A 458 -20.28 11.46 -7.61
C CYS A 458 -20.95 12.31 -6.51
N GLU A 459 -22.11 11.90 -6.01
CA GLU A 459 -22.82 12.63 -4.94
C GLU A 459 -22.08 12.56 -3.59
N VAL A 460 -21.45 11.42 -3.28
CA VAL A 460 -20.58 11.28 -2.10
C VAL A 460 -19.27 12.06 -2.30
N GLY A 461 -18.85 12.27 -3.54
CA GLY A 461 -17.60 12.97 -3.88
C GLY A 461 -16.35 12.12 -3.64
N ASP A 462 -16.49 10.79 -3.63
CA ASP A 462 -15.37 9.88 -3.42
C ASP A 462 -14.67 9.54 -4.75
N PRO A 463 -13.41 9.94 -4.95
CA PRO A 463 -12.70 9.76 -6.22
C PRO A 463 -12.47 8.27 -6.56
N CYS A 464 -12.32 7.41 -5.56
CA CYS A 464 -12.08 5.99 -5.72
C CYS A 464 -13.35 5.28 -6.21
N TRP A 465 -14.50 5.63 -5.61
CA TRP A 465 -15.80 5.10 -6.01
C TRP A 465 -16.27 5.59 -7.37
N GLU A 466 -16.05 6.87 -7.66
CA GLU A 466 -16.27 7.41 -9.00
C GLU A 466 -15.43 6.65 -10.04
N GLY A 467 -14.15 6.42 -9.75
CA GLY A 467 -13.22 5.76 -10.67
C GLY A 467 -13.58 4.30 -10.95
N VAL A 468 -13.91 3.51 -9.93
CA VAL A 468 -14.25 2.08 -10.11
C VAL A 468 -15.57 1.91 -10.86
N ALA A 469 -16.58 2.74 -10.60
CA ALA A 469 -17.85 2.67 -11.33
C ALA A 469 -17.68 3.13 -12.79
N ALA A 470 -16.93 4.20 -13.04
CA ALA A 470 -16.61 4.67 -14.39
C ALA A 470 -15.81 3.63 -15.20
N ARG A 471 -14.92 2.88 -14.54
CA ARG A 471 -14.23 1.74 -15.17
C ARG A 471 -15.23 0.71 -15.70
N THR A 472 -16.21 0.31 -14.90
CA THR A 472 -17.24 -0.64 -15.32
C THR A 472 -18.06 -0.13 -16.50
N LEU A 473 -18.38 1.17 -16.53
CA LEU A 473 -19.03 1.81 -17.68
C LEU A 473 -18.14 1.77 -18.94
N GLY A 474 -16.83 1.95 -18.78
CA GLY A 474 -15.86 1.78 -19.87
C GLY A 474 -15.85 0.36 -20.44
N LEU A 475 -15.83 -0.67 -19.59
CA LEU A 475 -15.92 -2.08 -20.02
C LEU A 475 -17.23 -2.38 -20.78
N LEU A 476 -18.35 -1.80 -20.34
CA LEU A 476 -19.65 -1.93 -21.00
C LEU A 476 -19.68 -1.25 -22.38
N ALA A 477 -19.04 -0.08 -22.52
CA ALA A 477 -18.90 0.62 -23.79
C ALA A 477 -18.03 -0.18 -24.77
N GLU A 478 -16.90 -0.71 -24.28
CA GLU A 478 -16.03 -1.60 -25.03
C GLU A 478 -16.80 -2.84 -25.53
N HIS A 479 -17.59 -3.48 -24.66
CA HIS A 479 -18.40 -4.63 -25.06
C HIS A 479 -19.43 -4.28 -26.13
N ALA A 480 -19.98 -3.07 -26.10
CA ALA A 480 -20.91 -2.57 -27.11
C ALA A 480 -20.23 -2.22 -28.45
N GLY A 481 -18.90 -2.30 -28.55
CA GLY A 481 -18.12 -1.93 -29.73
C GLY A 481 -17.91 -0.43 -29.89
N ASP A 482 -18.14 0.35 -28.83
CA ASP A 482 -17.90 1.80 -28.80
C ASP A 482 -16.56 2.09 -28.10
N ASP A 483 -15.47 1.85 -28.84
CA ASP A 483 -14.10 2.01 -28.34
C ASP A 483 -13.79 3.47 -27.95
N ASP A 484 -14.38 4.45 -28.66
CA ASP A 484 -14.22 5.88 -28.34
C ASP A 484 -14.86 6.21 -27.00
N ALA A 485 -16.10 5.74 -26.76
CA ALA A 485 -16.76 5.92 -25.47
C ALA A 485 -16.04 5.18 -24.34
N ALA A 486 -15.54 3.97 -24.59
CA ALA A 486 -14.75 3.22 -23.61
C ALA A 486 -13.48 3.97 -23.20
N TRP A 487 -12.78 4.56 -24.17
CA TRP A 487 -11.58 5.36 -23.93
C TRP A 487 -11.88 6.61 -23.08
N GLU A 488 -12.94 7.35 -23.41
CA GLU A 488 -13.38 8.51 -22.62
C GLU A 488 -13.74 8.13 -21.18
N TRP A 489 -14.42 7.00 -20.97
CA TRP A 489 -14.73 6.50 -19.63
C TRP A 489 -13.47 6.16 -18.83
N PHE A 490 -12.49 5.48 -19.41
CA PHE A 490 -11.23 5.19 -18.71
C PHE A 490 -10.41 6.44 -18.41
N LEU A 491 -10.40 7.43 -19.32
CA LEU A 491 -9.76 8.72 -19.08
C LEU A 491 -10.44 9.49 -17.95
N ASP A 492 -11.78 9.52 -17.91
CA ASP A 492 -12.53 10.18 -16.83
C ASP A 492 -12.33 9.44 -15.50
N ALA A 493 -12.37 8.11 -15.50
CA ALA A 493 -12.09 7.27 -14.34
C ALA A 493 -10.72 7.56 -13.74
N ARG A 494 -9.66 7.60 -14.56
CA ARG A 494 -8.30 7.97 -14.11
C ARG A 494 -8.25 9.39 -13.57
N ARG A 495 -8.83 10.36 -14.29
CA ARG A 495 -8.84 11.78 -13.88
C ARG A 495 -9.50 11.96 -12.52
N ARG A 496 -10.63 11.28 -12.28
CA ARG A 496 -11.36 11.35 -11.01
C ARG A 496 -10.60 10.67 -9.89
N CYS A 497 -10.15 9.43 -10.10
CA CYS A 497 -9.40 8.66 -9.11
C CYS A 497 -8.10 9.39 -8.70
N ASP A 498 -7.38 9.96 -9.67
CA ASP A 498 -6.09 10.62 -9.46
C ASP A 498 -6.20 12.10 -9.01
N ARG A 499 -7.41 12.62 -8.75
CA ARG A 499 -7.59 14.05 -8.41
C ARG A 499 -7.13 14.44 -7.01
N VAL A 500 -6.94 13.45 -6.12
CA VAL A 500 -6.45 13.63 -4.74
C VAL A 500 -5.17 12.81 -4.53
N SER A 501 -4.31 13.29 -3.64
CA SER A 501 -3.02 12.67 -3.33
C SER A 501 -3.15 11.36 -2.56
N ASP A 502 -4.15 11.24 -1.69
CA ASP A 502 -4.43 10.10 -0.81
C ASP A 502 -5.45 9.11 -1.39
N ARG A 503 -5.43 8.97 -2.72
CA ARG A 503 -6.28 8.00 -3.42
C ARG A 503 -5.89 6.57 -3.06
N TYR A 504 -6.85 5.67 -3.23
CA TYR A 504 -6.57 4.25 -3.23
C TYR A 504 -5.84 3.84 -4.51
N VAL A 505 -4.52 3.68 -4.43
CA VAL A 505 -3.62 3.48 -5.59
C VAL A 505 -3.94 2.22 -6.39
N TRP A 506 -4.47 1.19 -5.74
CA TRP A 506 -4.91 -0.05 -6.40
C TRP A 506 -6.00 0.23 -7.45
N ILE A 507 -6.99 1.07 -7.15
CA ILE A 507 -8.07 1.40 -8.09
C ILE A 507 -7.52 2.15 -9.31
N SER A 508 -6.61 3.10 -9.11
CA SER A 508 -5.95 3.80 -10.22
C SER A 508 -5.22 2.82 -11.15
N ALA A 509 -4.50 1.85 -10.59
CA ALA A 509 -3.81 0.83 -11.37
C ALA A 509 -4.79 -0.13 -12.06
N TYR A 510 -5.91 -0.48 -11.40
CA TYR A 510 -6.98 -1.32 -11.97
C TYR A 510 -7.67 -0.67 -13.18
N ILE A 511 -7.87 0.66 -13.14
CA ILE A 511 -8.34 1.45 -14.28
C ILE A 511 -7.25 1.50 -15.37
N GLY A 512 -5.99 1.72 -14.97
CA GLY A 512 -4.85 1.78 -15.89
C GLY A 512 -4.64 0.48 -16.68
N ALA A 513 -4.85 -0.67 -16.05
CA ALA A 513 -4.80 -1.98 -16.71
C ALA A 513 -5.88 -2.11 -17.80
N ALA A 514 -7.14 -1.73 -17.49
CA ALA A 514 -8.22 -1.74 -18.48
C ALA A 514 -7.94 -0.79 -19.67
N GLN A 515 -7.40 0.40 -19.38
CA GLN A 515 -6.97 1.34 -20.43
C GLN A 515 -5.86 0.77 -21.32
N LEU A 516 -4.88 0.08 -20.72
CA LEU A 516 -3.79 -0.57 -21.44
C LEU A 516 -4.29 -1.72 -22.33
N GLU A 517 -5.25 -2.52 -21.84
CA GLU A 517 -5.87 -3.58 -22.61
C GLU A 517 -6.64 -3.04 -23.84
N LEU A 518 -7.44 -1.99 -23.66
CA LEU A 518 -8.14 -1.33 -24.77
C LEU A 518 -7.13 -0.80 -25.80
N ALA A 519 -6.10 -0.06 -25.35
CA ALA A 519 -5.05 0.48 -26.23
C ALA A 519 -4.36 -0.63 -27.05
N ALA A 520 -4.09 -1.79 -26.44
CA ALA A 520 -3.46 -2.90 -27.14
C ALA A 520 -4.30 -3.44 -28.32
N ARG A 521 -5.62 -3.24 -28.29
CA ARG A 521 -6.52 -3.59 -29.39
C ARG A 521 -6.67 -2.46 -30.41
N VAL A 522 -6.84 -1.22 -29.95
CA VAL A 522 -7.34 -0.12 -30.80
C VAL A 522 -6.26 0.88 -31.22
N ASP A 523 -5.23 1.07 -30.41
CA ASP A 523 -4.11 1.98 -30.69
C ASP A 523 -2.77 1.45 -30.13
N PRO A 524 -2.10 0.55 -30.88
CA PRO A 524 -0.82 -0.02 -30.47
C PRO A 524 0.29 1.02 -30.23
N ALA A 525 0.16 2.25 -30.74
CA ALA A 525 1.17 3.29 -30.54
C ALA A 525 1.21 3.77 -29.08
N LEU A 526 0.10 3.67 -28.34
CA LEU A 526 -0.01 4.10 -26.94
C LEU A 526 0.48 3.05 -25.94
N VAL A 527 0.49 1.76 -26.32
CA VAL A 527 0.77 0.63 -25.43
C VAL A 527 2.08 0.80 -24.68
N ARG A 528 3.16 1.16 -25.38
CA ARG A 528 4.48 1.33 -24.75
C ARG A 528 4.47 2.39 -23.66
N SER A 529 3.85 3.55 -23.92
CA SER A 529 3.79 4.63 -22.94
C SER A 529 2.89 4.31 -21.75
N LEU A 530 1.75 3.65 -21.98
CA LEU A 530 0.82 3.27 -20.92
C LEU A 530 1.38 2.15 -20.06
N ALA A 531 2.02 1.14 -20.67
CA ALA A 531 2.65 0.05 -19.96
C ALA A 531 3.82 0.57 -19.10
N ALA A 532 4.68 1.45 -19.65
CA ALA A 532 5.75 2.07 -18.88
C ALA A 532 5.23 2.89 -17.68
N LYS A 533 4.13 3.63 -17.87
CA LYS A 533 3.48 4.37 -16.77
C LYS A 533 2.90 3.43 -15.71
N LEU A 534 2.17 2.39 -16.12
CA LEU A 534 1.60 1.41 -15.19
C LEU A 534 2.70 0.66 -14.43
N GLN A 535 3.82 0.33 -15.10
CA GLN A 535 4.99 -0.28 -14.49
C GLN A 535 5.60 0.62 -13.40
N ASP A 536 5.84 1.90 -13.72
CA ASP A 536 6.38 2.86 -12.76
C ASP A 536 5.45 3.06 -11.55
N ASP A 537 4.16 3.27 -11.81
CA ASP A 537 3.13 3.39 -10.77
C ASP A 537 3.12 2.13 -9.88
N ALA A 538 3.04 0.93 -10.49
CA ALA A 538 2.94 -0.33 -9.78
C ALA A 538 4.19 -0.64 -8.93
N ILE A 539 5.38 -0.29 -9.40
CA ILE A 539 6.60 -0.51 -8.62
C ILE A 539 6.69 0.48 -7.47
N ARG A 540 6.31 1.74 -7.71
CA ARG A 540 6.32 2.78 -6.67
C ARG A 540 5.33 2.47 -5.55
N THR A 541 4.20 1.85 -5.87
CA THR A 541 3.12 1.55 -4.92
C THR A 541 2.97 0.05 -4.63
N ASP A 542 4.02 -0.74 -4.88
CA ASP A 542 4.11 -2.16 -4.54
C ASP A 542 2.90 -3.02 -4.98
N LEU A 543 2.52 -2.92 -6.26
CA LEU A 543 1.41 -3.63 -6.88
C LEU A 543 1.88 -4.70 -7.89
N PRO A 544 2.32 -5.89 -7.44
CA PRO A 544 2.95 -6.92 -8.28
C PRO A 544 2.04 -7.47 -9.40
N GLU A 545 0.72 -7.49 -9.20
CA GLU A 545 -0.24 -7.89 -10.24
C GLU A 545 -0.21 -6.91 -11.43
N PHE A 546 -0.24 -5.60 -11.17
CA PHE A 546 -0.23 -4.60 -12.23
C PHE A 546 1.15 -4.42 -12.86
N LEU A 547 2.23 -4.65 -12.10
CA LEU A 547 3.56 -4.82 -12.67
C LEU A 547 3.57 -5.96 -13.70
N SER A 548 2.99 -7.11 -13.35
CA SER A 548 2.92 -8.25 -14.26
C SER A 548 2.09 -7.95 -15.52
N TRP A 549 0.93 -7.31 -15.37
CA TRP A 549 0.14 -6.82 -16.52
C TRP A 549 0.93 -5.86 -17.40
N SER A 550 1.66 -4.91 -16.81
CA SER A 550 2.48 -3.97 -17.59
C SER A 550 3.59 -4.67 -18.38
N LEU A 551 4.24 -5.69 -17.81
CA LEU A 551 5.31 -6.45 -18.47
C LEU A 551 4.75 -7.31 -19.61
N VAL A 552 3.59 -7.93 -19.41
CA VAL A 552 2.92 -8.74 -20.44
C VAL A 552 2.67 -7.96 -21.74
N HIS A 553 2.27 -6.70 -21.63
CA HIS A 553 2.03 -5.82 -22.78
C HIS A 553 3.32 -5.25 -23.41
N GLN A 554 4.48 -5.52 -22.80
CA GLN A 554 5.80 -5.11 -23.30
C GLN A 554 6.63 -6.29 -23.82
N ILE A 555 6.07 -7.51 -23.86
CA ILE A 555 6.78 -8.67 -24.36
C ILE A 555 7.09 -8.47 -25.84
N ASP A 556 8.38 -8.50 -26.16
CA ASP A 556 8.91 -8.54 -27.51
C ASP A 556 9.33 -9.99 -27.81
N PRO A 557 8.84 -10.62 -28.90
CA PRO A 557 9.27 -11.96 -29.29
C PRO A 557 10.79 -12.11 -29.45
N ASP A 558 11.49 -11.02 -29.78
CA ASP A 558 12.94 -11.01 -29.94
C ASP A 558 13.71 -10.75 -28.63
N ASP A 559 13.02 -10.46 -27.52
CA ASP A 559 13.62 -10.22 -26.19
C ASP A 559 13.04 -11.14 -25.10
N PRO A 560 13.72 -12.25 -24.76
CA PRO A 560 13.24 -13.19 -23.75
C PRO A 560 13.20 -12.60 -22.33
N ARG A 561 13.84 -11.45 -22.07
CA ARG A 561 13.92 -10.83 -20.73
C ARG A 561 12.56 -10.45 -20.19
N THR A 562 11.74 -9.79 -20.99
CA THR A 562 10.44 -9.27 -20.53
C THR A 562 9.48 -10.42 -20.22
N LEU A 563 9.53 -11.50 -21.01
CA LEU A 563 8.75 -12.70 -20.73
C LEU A 563 9.21 -13.40 -19.44
N ALA A 564 10.52 -13.52 -19.22
CA ALA A 564 11.06 -14.06 -17.98
C ALA A 564 10.67 -13.20 -16.76
N ALA A 565 10.69 -11.87 -16.91
CA ALA A 565 10.23 -10.91 -15.90
C ALA A 565 8.76 -11.14 -15.56
N ALA A 566 7.88 -11.13 -16.56
CA ALA A 566 6.44 -11.32 -16.39
C ALA A 566 6.12 -12.64 -15.69
N ARG A 567 6.81 -13.73 -16.08
CA ARG A 567 6.69 -15.04 -15.43
C ARG A 567 7.26 -15.09 -14.01
N ALA A 568 8.20 -14.23 -13.67
CA ALA A 568 8.76 -14.18 -12.33
C ALA A 568 7.82 -13.41 -11.40
N THR A 569 7.35 -12.24 -11.83
CA THR A 569 6.47 -11.36 -11.05
C THR A 569 5.06 -11.92 -10.89
N SER A 570 4.58 -12.75 -11.83
CA SER A 570 3.23 -13.32 -11.74
C SER A 570 3.12 -14.56 -10.85
N ARG A 571 4.24 -15.13 -10.36
CA ARG A 571 4.22 -16.40 -9.58
C ARG A 571 3.41 -16.32 -8.30
N SER A 572 3.46 -15.17 -7.64
CA SER A 572 2.75 -14.87 -6.40
C SER A 572 1.37 -14.24 -6.64
N VAL A 573 0.94 -14.11 -7.89
CA VAL A 573 -0.32 -13.45 -8.27
C VAL A 573 -1.38 -14.49 -8.63
N ASP A 574 -2.48 -14.48 -7.91
CA ASP A 574 -3.61 -15.40 -8.06
C ASP A 574 -4.65 -14.88 -9.06
N ASN A 575 -4.21 -14.51 -10.27
CA ASN A 575 -5.09 -14.03 -11.34
C ASN A 575 -5.00 -14.97 -12.57
N PRO A 576 -6.00 -15.86 -12.80
CA PRO A 576 -5.97 -16.77 -13.93
C PRO A 576 -6.03 -16.08 -15.29
N ALA A 577 -6.61 -14.88 -15.41
CA ALA A 577 -6.62 -14.13 -16.66
C ALA A 577 -5.22 -13.64 -17.04
N LEU A 578 -4.45 -13.14 -16.06
CA LEU A 578 -3.05 -12.77 -16.24
C LEU A 578 -2.21 -13.98 -16.66
N HIS A 579 -2.35 -15.12 -15.98
CA HIS A 579 -1.62 -16.35 -16.32
C HIS A 579 -1.98 -16.87 -17.72
N ALA A 580 -3.26 -16.83 -18.09
CA ALA A 580 -3.71 -17.20 -19.42
C ALA A 580 -3.10 -16.27 -20.49
N ARG A 581 -2.99 -14.96 -20.20
CA ARG A 581 -2.36 -13.99 -21.10
C ARG A 581 -0.87 -14.26 -21.27
N ILE A 582 -0.13 -14.50 -20.18
CA ILE A 582 1.28 -14.89 -20.23
C ILE A 582 1.47 -16.17 -21.05
N ALA A 583 0.62 -17.17 -20.85
CA ALA A 583 0.67 -18.42 -21.60
C ALA A 583 0.38 -18.22 -23.10
N ALA A 584 -0.59 -17.37 -23.45
CA ALA A 584 -0.92 -17.05 -24.84
C ALA A 584 0.26 -16.38 -25.57
N VAL A 585 0.94 -15.44 -24.92
CA VAL A 585 2.12 -14.76 -25.49
C VAL A 585 3.35 -15.67 -25.51
N SER A 586 3.45 -16.63 -24.57
CA SER A 586 4.53 -17.63 -24.53
C SER A 586 4.46 -18.69 -25.63
N GLY A 587 3.29 -18.88 -26.24
CA GLY A 587 3.05 -19.85 -27.31
C GLY A 587 3.20 -19.27 -28.72
N LEU A 588 3.42 -17.95 -28.82
CA LEU A 588 3.91 -17.26 -30.02
C LEU A 588 5.43 -17.46 -30.13
#